data_AF-A0A1L5KN98-F1
#
_entry.id   AF-A0A1L5KN98-F1
#
_cell.length_a   1.000
_cell.length_b   1.000
_cell.length_c   1.000
_cell.angle_alpha   90.00
_cell.angle_beta   90.00
_cell.angle_gamma   90.00
#
_symmetry.space_group_name_H-M   'P 1'
#
loop_
_entity.id
_entity.type
_entity.pdbx_description
1 polymer ?
#
loop_
_entity_poly.entity_id
_entity_poly.type
_entity_poly.pdbx_seq_one_letter_code
_entity_poly.pdbx_strand_id
1 'polypeptide(L)'
;MVNDEVPVAAPVAFNGQTLLNHQGFYFAVFPSVGGRQFEADNIDQMEAVGRYLGRMHQTGRKQLFIHRPTIGLNEYLIEPRKLFEDATLMPSGLKAAFLKATDELIAAVTAHWREDFTVLRLHGDCHAGNILWRDGPMFVDL
;
A
#
# COMPACT_ATOMS: atom_id res chain seq x y z
N MET A 1 -3.08 9.11 -13.08
CA MET A 1 -3.39 9.51 -11.68
C MET A 1 -3.55 11.02 -11.59
N VAL A 2 -2.49 11.83 -11.69
CA VAL A 2 -2.64 13.31 -11.69
C VAL A 2 -3.48 13.81 -12.87
N ASN A 3 -3.21 13.32 -14.08
CA ASN A 3 -4.01 13.65 -15.28
C ASN A 3 -5.45 13.11 -15.24
N ASP A 4 -5.73 12.19 -14.31
CA ASP A 4 -7.07 11.68 -14.06
C ASP A 4 -7.70 12.36 -12.83
N GLU A 5 -7.16 13.50 -12.40
CA GLU A 5 -7.63 14.30 -11.26
C GLU A 5 -7.74 13.51 -9.94
N VAL A 6 -6.79 12.62 -9.69
CA VAL A 6 -6.62 11.94 -8.40
C VAL A 6 -5.64 12.77 -7.55
N PRO A 7 -5.99 13.11 -6.30
CA PRO A 7 -5.19 14.01 -5.46
C PRO A 7 -4.00 13.26 -4.85
N VAL A 8 -2.89 13.24 -5.60
CA VAL A 8 -1.61 12.63 -5.20
C VAL A 8 -0.46 13.59 -5.52
N ALA A 9 0.65 13.46 -4.82
CA ALA A 9 1.90 14.13 -5.18
C ALA A 9 2.69 13.28 -6.18
N ALA A 10 2.80 13.72 -7.43
CA ALA A 10 3.69 13.07 -8.40
C ALA A 10 5.15 13.54 -8.20
N PRO A 11 6.14 12.67 -8.47
CA PRO A 11 7.55 13.06 -8.37
C PRO A 11 7.91 14.09 -9.45
N VAL A 12 8.77 15.04 -9.08
CA VAL A 12 9.31 16.08 -9.95
C VAL A 12 10.29 15.47 -10.96
N ALA A 13 10.17 15.88 -12.22
CA ALA A 13 11.08 15.44 -13.27
C ALA A 13 12.34 16.32 -13.33
N PHE A 14 13.51 15.68 -13.34
CA PHE A 14 14.81 16.29 -13.61
C PHE A 14 15.31 15.72 -14.94
N ASN A 15 15.47 16.57 -15.96
CA ASN A 15 15.87 16.15 -17.31
C ASN A 15 14.98 15.03 -17.90
N GLY A 16 13.68 15.08 -17.63
CA GLY A 16 12.71 14.09 -18.12
C GLY A 16 12.63 12.80 -17.30
N GLN A 17 13.41 12.64 -16.23
CA GLN A 17 13.39 11.47 -15.35
C GLN A 17 12.88 11.83 -13.96
N THR A 18 12.12 10.95 -13.33
CA THR A 18 11.60 11.15 -11.96
C THR A 18 12.27 10.22 -10.94
N LEU A 19 12.83 9.09 -11.39
CA LEU A 19 13.65 8.19 -10.57
C LEU A 19 15.12 8.53 -10.79
N LEU A 20 15.77 9.02 -9.75
CA LEU A 20 17.16 9.45 -9.75
C LEU A 20 18.02 8.43 -8.99
N ASN A 21 19.33 8.47 -9.21
CA ASN A 21 20.28 7.63 -8.51
C ASN A 21 21.50 8.46 -8.06
N HIS A 22 21.94 8.28 -6.82
CA HIS A 22 23.18 8.85 -6.32
C HIS A 22 23.87 7.84 -5.39
N GLN A 23 25.13 7.53 -5.65
CA GLN A 23 25.94 6.59 -4.86
C GLN A 23 25.28 5.22 -4.63
N GLY A 24 24.52 4.72 -5.63
CA GLY A 24 23.84 3.42 -5.54
C GLY A 24 22.46 3.47 -4.86
N PHE A 25 22.03 4.63 -4.35
CA PHE A 25 20.70 4.82 -3.78
C PHE A 25 19.76 5.45 -4.80
N TYR A 26 18.60 4.84 -4.99
CA TYR A 26 17.51 5.42 -5.76
C TYR A 26 16.73 6.42 -4.91
N PHE A 27 16.34 7.55 -5.51
CA PHE A 27 15.52 8.56 -4.86
C PHE A 27 14.63 9.29 -5.86
N ALA A 28 13.59 9.92 -5.35
CA ALA A 28 12.72 10.83 -6.10
C ALA A 28 12.40 12.05 -5.22
N VAL A 29 12.03 13.17 -5.83
CA VAL A 29 11.69 14.41 -5.13
C VAL A 29 10.22 14.70 -5.36
N PHE A 30 9.47 14.99 -4.30
CA PHE A 30 8.04 15.25 -4.36
C PHE A 30 7.74 16.68 -3.89
N PRO A 31 6.72 17.36 -4.45
CA PRO A 31 6.24 18.61 -3.89
C PRO A 31 5.76 18.40 -2.45
N SER A 32 6.17 19.27 -1.54
CA SER A 32 5.63 19.27 -0.18
C SER A 32 4.18 19.77 -0.21
N VAL A 33 3.23 18.84 -0.06
CA VAL A 33 1.80 19.14 -0.21
C VAL A 33 1.18 19.73 1.05
N GLY A 34 1.76 19.49 2.23
CA GLY A 34 1.21 19.93 3.52
C GLY A 34 -0.22 19.42 3.76
N GLY A 35 -0.87 19.93 4.81
CA GLY A 35 -2.24 19.55 5.18
C GLY A 35 -2.34 19.07 6.62
N ARG A 36 -3.58 18.95 7.10
CA ARG A 36 -3.88 18.33 8.40
C ARG A 36 -4.04 16.83 8.21
N GLN A 37 -4.09 16.09 9.31
CA GLN A 37 -4.49 14.68 9.25
C GLN A 37 -5.97 14.60 8.85
N PHE A 38 -6.30 13.60 8.04
CA PHE A 38 -7.68 13.23 7.75
C PHE A 38 -8.40 12.75 9.01
N GLU A 39 -9.63 13.21 9.20
CA GLU A 39 -10.50 12.87 10.33
C GLU A 39 -11.49 11.78 9.88
N ALA A 40 -11.23 10.52 10.25
CA ALA A 40 -12.03 9.37 9.80
C ALA A 40 -13.44 9.30 10.41
N ASP A 41 -13.69 10.05 11.49
CA ASP A 41 -15.00 10.21 12.12
C ASP A 41 -15.85 11.32 11.47
N ASN A 42 -15.25 12.13 10.60
CA ASN A 42 -15.95 13.13 9.82
C ASN A 42 -16.51 12.49 8.54
N ILE A 43 -17.84 12.30 8.50
CA ILE A 43 -18.54 11.62 7.39
C ILE A 43 -18.32 12.36 6.06
N ASP A 44 -18.33 13.69 6.04
CA ASP A 44 -18.12 14.47 4.81
C ASP A 44 -16.71 14.24 4.24
N GLN A 45 -15.70 14.14 5.12
CA GLN A 45 -14.34 13.81 4.70
C GLN A 45 -14.26 12.35 4.19
N MET A 46 -14.92 11.43 4.87
CA MET A 46 -14.97 10.01 4.49
C MET A 46 -15.60 9.82 3.10
N GLU A 47 -16.70 10.52 2.82
CA GLU A 47 -17.35 10.50 1.51
C GLU A 47 -16.41 11.05 0.42
N ALA A 48 -15.71 12.15 0.70
CA ALA A 48 -14.73 12.71 -0.23
C ALA A 48 -13.57 11.73 -0.50
N VAL A 49 -13.03 11.08 0.54
CA VAL A 49 -12.01 10.03 0.41
C VAL A 49 -12.53 8.90 -0.46
N GLY A 50 -13.73 8.38 -0.18
CA GLY A 50 -14.36 7.31 -0.97
C GLY A 50 -14.55 7.69 -2.44
N ARG A 51 -15.00 8.91 -2.71
CA ARG A 51 -15.15 9.45 -4.08
C ARG A 51 -13.82 9.44 -4.84
N TYR A 52 -12.74 9.94 -4.23
CA TYR A 52 -11.43 9.97 -4.88
C TYR A 52 -10.77 8.59 -4.95
N LEU A 53 -11.02 7.70 -3.99
CA LEU A 53 -10.57 6.31 -4.04
C LEU A 53 -11.24 5.58 -5.21
N GLY A 54 -12.52 5.82 -5.46
CA GLY A 54 -13.22 5.31 -6.64
C GLY A 54 -12.56 5.78 -7.96
N ARG A 55 -12.18 7.06 -8.04
CA ARG A 55 -11.45 7.61 -9.20
C ARG A 55 -10.03 7.05 -9.34
N MET A 56 -9.35 6.83 -8.21
CA MET A 56 -8.05 6.15 -8.17
C MET A 56 -8.18 4.74 -8.74
N HIS A 57 -9.19 3.97 -8.31
CA HIS A 57 -9.47 2.64 -8.82
C HIS A 57 -9.85 2.63 -10.31
N GLN A 58 -10.61 3.62 -10.78
CA GLN A 58 -10.94 3.79 -12.20
C GLN A 58 -9.68 3.99 -13.07
N THR A 59 -8.68 4.70 -12.54
CA THR A 59 -7.36 4.80 -13.18
C THR A 59 -6.55 3.52 -13.03
N GLY A 60 -6.57 2.93 -11.84
CA GLY A 60 -5.79 1.76 -11.47
C GLY A 60 -6.13 0.53 -12.30
N ARG A 61 -7.40 0.36 -12.69
CA ARG A 61 -7.89 -0.76 -13.52
C ARG A 61 -7.53 -0.67 -15.00
N LYS A 62 -7.00 0.46 -15.50
CA LYS A 62 -6.67 0.64 -16.94
C LYS A 62 -5.59 -0.35 -17.41
N GLN A 63 -4.66 -0.69 -16.52
CA GLN A 63 -3.61 -1.68 -16.75
C GLN A 63 -3.08 -2.15 -15.38
N LEU A 64 -2.60 -3.39 -15.32
CA LEU A 64 -1.95 -3.93 -14.12
C LEU A 64 -0.48 -3.51 -14.05
N PHE A 65 0.13 -3.65 -12.88
CA PHE A 65 1.58 -3.59 -12.77
C PHE A 65 2.20 -4.86 -13.37
N ILE A 66 3.37 -4.72 -14.00
CA ILE A 66 4.17 -5.85 -14.51
C ILE A 66 5.23 -6.25 -13.48
N HIS A 67 5.86 -5.27 -12.82
CA HIS A 67 6.98 -5.49 -11.90
C HIS A 67 6.62 -5.34 -10.41
N ARG A 68 5.59 -4.56 -10.06
CA ARG A 68 5.14 -4.50 -8.66
C ARG A 68 4.35 -5.77 -8.31
N PRO A 69 4.42 -6.24 -7.06
CA PRO A 69 3.67 -7.42 -6.63
C PRO A 69 2.16 -7.26 -6.83
N THR A 70 1.49 -8.38 -7.04
CA THR A 70 0.04 -8.50 -6.91
C THR A 70 -0.24 -9.17 -5.57
N ILE A 71 -1.09 -8.54 -4.73
CA ILE A 71 -1.42 -9.05 -3.40
C ILE A 71 -1.88 -10.50 -3.49
N GLY A 72 -1.26 -11.36 -2.69
CA GLY A 72 -1.58 -12.78 -2.62
C GLY A 72 -0.89 -13.45 -1.44
N LEU A 73 -1.29 -14.71 -1.19
CA LEU A 73 -0.86 -15.44 0.00
C LEU A 73 0.66 -15.69 0.04
N ASN A 74 1.33 -15.79 -1.11
CA ASN A 74 2.76 -16.12 -1.14
C ASN A 74 3.61 -15.05 -0.45
N GLU A 75 3.53 -13.80 -0.90
CA GLU A 75 4.29 -12.66 -0.34
C GLU A 75 3.81 -12.30 1.08
N TYR A 76 2.49 -12.35 1.33
CA TYR A 76 1.92 -11.85 2.59
C TYR A 76 1.92 -12.88 3.74
N LEU A 77 2.00 -14.18 3.44
CA LEU A 77 1.87 -15.24 4.46
C LEU A 77 3.00 -16.28 4.37
N ILE A 78 3.22 -16.87 3.20
CA ILE A 78 4.11 -18.03 3.06
C ILE A 78 5.59 -17.62 3.19
N GLU A 79 6.00 -16.53 2.54
CA GLU A 79 7.37 -16.01 2.65
C GLU A 79 7.69 -15.51 4.06
N PRO A 80 6.85 -14.69 4.74
CA PRO A 80 7.04 -14.33 6.14
C PRO A 80 7.12 -15.54 7.06
N ARG A 81 6.26 -16.55 6.87
CA ARG A 81 6.30 -17.77 7.68
C ARG A 81 7.63 -18.53 7.56
N LYS A 82 8.20 -18.61 6.36
CA LYS A 82 9.55 -19.18 6.16
C LYS A 82 10.61 -18.35 6.87
N LEU A 83 10.53 -17.02 6.75
CA LEU A 83 11.45 -16.12 7.46
C LEU A 83 11.37 -16.31 8.97
N PHE A 84 10.16 -16.46 9.54
CA PHE A 84 9.98 -16.67 10.97
C PHE A 84 10.56 -18.00 11.47
N GLU A 85 10.55 -19.05 10.63
CA GLU A 85 11.17 -20.35 10.95
C GLU A 85 12.67 -20.21 11.21
N ASP A 86 13.36 -19.37 10.43
CA ASP A 86 14.81 -19.18 10.53
C ASP A 86 15.19 -17.94 11.34
N ALA A 87 14.21 -17.12 11.74
CA ALA A 87 14.45 -15.88 12.45
C ALA A 87 15.14 -16.11 13.80
N THR A 88 16.26 -15.41 13.99
CA THR A 88 17.03 -15.38 15.24
C THR A 88 16.56 -14.28 16.19
N LEU A 89 15.75 -13.34 15.71
CA LEU A 89 15.19 -12.25 16.52
C LEU A 89 14.12 -12.72 17.52
N MET A 90 13.59 -13.93 17.35
CA MET A 90 12.54 -14.45 18.20
C MET A 90 13.11 -15.25 19.38
N PRO A 91 12.67 -15.00 20.62
CA PRO A 91 13.06 -15.82 21.76
C PRO A 91 12.72 -17.30 21.54
N SER A 92 13.70 -18.18 21.71
CA SER A 92 13.57 -19.61 21.40
C SER A 92 12.42 -20.28 22.15
N GLY A 93 12.19 -19.92 23.42
CA GLY A 93 11.10 -20.45 24.24
C GLY A 93 9.70 -20.07 23.76
N LEU A 94 9.55 -19.06 22.91
CA LEU A 94 8.27 -18.61 22.35
C LEU A 94 8.06 -19.05 20.91
N LYS A 95 9.14 -19.41 20.21
CA LYS A 95 9.13 -19.64 18.77
C LYS A 95 8.17 -20.73 18.33
N ALA A 96 8.19 -21.89 19.00
CA ALA A 96 7.31 -23.00 18.65
C ALA A 96 5.81 -22.62 18.76
N ALA A 97 5.43 -21.93 19.83
CA ALA A 97 4.05 -21.50 20.03
C ALA A 97 3.63 -20.42 19.02
N PHE A 98 4.52 -19.46 18.75
CA PHE A 98 4.29 -18.43 17.74
C PHE A 98 4.12 -19.00 16.33
N LEU A 99 5.00 -19.92 15.92
CA LEU A 99 4.93 -20.54 14.59
C LEU A 99 3.67 -21.37 14.44
N LYS A 100 3.27 -22.13 15.46
CA LYS A 100 1.99 -22.85 15.48
C LYS A 100 0.80 -21.92 15.31
N ALA A 101 0.75 -20.80 16.04
CA ALA A 101 -0.31 -19.80 15.90
C ALA A 101 -0.31 -19.15 14.50
N THR A 102 0.89 -18.93 13.93
CA THR A 102 1.03 -18.42 12.57
C THR A 102 0.49 -19.41 11.54
N ASP A 103 0.80 -20.70 11.68
CA ASP A 103 0.31 -21.77 10.80
C ASP A 103 -1.22 -21.89 10.85
N GLU A 104 -1.81 -21.79 12.05
CA GLU A 104 -3.27 -21.76 12.24
C GLU A 104 -3.92 -20.55 11.55
N LEU A 105 -3.31 -19.35 11.68
CA LEU A 105 -3.78 -18.14 11.00
C LEU A 105 -3.72 -18.29 9.47
N ILE A 106 -2.60 -18.80 8.95
CA ILE A 106 -2.42 -19.00 7.51
C ILE A 106 -3.46 -19.98 6.97
N ALA A 107 -3.70 -21.09 7.67
CA ALA A 107 -4.73 -22.05 7.29
C ALA A 107 -6.13 -21.41 7.24
N ALA A 108 -6.48 -20.61 8.26
CA ALA A 108 -7.76 -19.91 8.31
C ALA A 108 -7.92 -18.89 7.18
N VAL A 109 -6.91 -18.06 6.92
CA VAL A 109 -6.95 -17.06 5.84
C VAL A 109 -7.01 -17.75 4.47
N THR A 110 -6.21 -18.79 4.26
CA THR A 110 -6.17 -19.54 2.99
C THR A 110 -7.52 -20.19 2.67
N ALA A 111 -8.22 -20.72 3.67
CA ALA A 111 -9.54 -21.33 3.47
C ALA A 111 -10.61 -20.34 2.99
N HIS A 112 -10.43 -19.04 3.24
CA HIS A 112 -11.32 -17.97 2.82
C HIS A 112 -10.78 -17.11 1.68
N TRP A 113 -9.54 -17.33 1.26
CA TRP A 113 -8.97 -16.66 0.11
C TRP A 113 -9.62 -17.18 -1.17
N ARG A 114 -9.98 -16.27 -2.06
CA ARG A 114 -10.57 -16.56 -3.36
C ARG A 114 -9.86 -15.74 -4.41
N GLU A 115 -9.84 -16.20 -5.65
CA GLU A 115 -9.29 -15.44 -6.78
C GLU A 115 -10.39 -14.83 -7.67
N ASP A 116 -11.65 -15.05 -7.33
CA ASP A 116 -12.81 -14.50 -8.03
C ASP A 116 -13.08 -13.03 -7.61
N PHE A 117 -12.13 -12.16 -7.92
CA PHE A 117 -12.26 -10.72 -7.75
C PHE A 117 -11.50 -9.98 -8.87
N THR A 118 -11.84 -8.72 -9.09
CA THR A 118 -11.12 -7.88 -10.05
C THR A 118 -9.83 -7.36 -9.44
N VAL A 119 -8.70 -7.68 -10.05
CA VAL A 119 -7.39 -7.10 -9.71
C VAL A 119 -7.25 -5.74 -10.41
N LEU A 120 -6.68 -4.76 -9.70
CA LEU A 120 -6.32 -3.46 -10.24
C LEU A 120 -5.09 -2.94 -9.51
N ARG A 121 -4.47 -1.85 -10.01
CA ARG A 121 -3.45 -1.12 -9.23
C ARG A 121 -4.13 -0.42 -8.06
N LEU A 122 -3.56 -0.61 -6.88
CA LEU A 122 -4.03 -0.06 -5.62
C LEU A 122 -3.00 0.93 -5.06
N HIS A 123 -3.43 1.75 -4.09
CA HIS A 123 -2.49 2.47 -3.22
C HIS A 123 -1.60 1.49 -2.43
N GLY A 124 -2.15 0.34 -2.04
CA GLY A 124 -1.42 -0.70 -1.31
C GLY A 124 -1.38 -0.51 0.21
N ASP A 125 -1.46 0.73 0.70
CA ASP A 125 -1.42 1.06 2.13
C ASP A 125 -2.33 2.25 2.48
N CYS A 126 -3.61 2.13 2.10
CA CYS A 126 -4.59 3.22 2.25
C CYS A 126 -5.20 3.24 3.65
N HIS A 127 -4.57 3.97 4.57
CA HIS A 127 -5.08 4.22 5.92
C HIS A 127 -5.01 5.72 6.24
N ALA A 128 -5.66 6.16 7.33
CA ALA A 128 -5.77 7.59 7.68
C ALA A 128 -4.41 8.31 7.82
N GLY A 129 -3.34 7.60 8.18
CA GLY A 129 -1.99 8.15 8.27
C GLY A 129 -1.38 8.55 6.93
N ASN A 130 -1.82 7.90 5.84
CA ASN A 130 -1.40 8.19 4.46
C ASN A 130 -2.40 9.07 3.71
N ILE A 131 -3.31 9.74 4.44
CA ILE A 131 -4.27 10.70 3.88
C ILE A 131 -4.12 12.03 4.62
N LEU A 132 -3.74 13.06 3.87
CA LEU A 132 -3.74 14.43 4.35
C LEU A 132 -5.02 15.15 3.90
N TRP A 133 -5.40 16.18 4.64
CA TRP A 133 -6.58 16.98 4.36
C TRP A 133 -6.24 18.47 4.23
N ARG A 134 -6.55 19.04 3.07
CA ARG A 134 -6.52 20.49 2.82
C ARG A 134 -7.52 20.81 1.71
N ASP A 135 -8.70 21.26 2.11
CA ASP A 135 -9.85 21.54 1.21
C ASP A 135 -10.26 20.31 0.36
N GLY A 136 -9.90 19.11 0.83
CA GLY A 136 -10.07 17.83 0.16
C GLY A 136 -8.98 16.82 0.58
N PRO A 137 -9.16 15.53 0.28
CA PRO A 137 -8.18 14.50 0.63
C PRO A 137 -6.99 14.55 -0.34
N MET A 138 -5.81 14.23 0.18
CA MET A 138 -4.56 14.05 -0.55
C MET A 138 -3.96 12.72 -0.12
N PHE A 139 -3.86 11.76 -1.04
CA PHE A 139 -3.22 10.47 -0.79
C PHE A 139 -1.70 10.63 -0.93
N VAL A 140 -0.96 10.15 0.06
CA VAL A 140 0.51 10.19 0.11
C VAL A 140 1.08 8.78 0.20
N ASP A 141 2.38 8.64 -0.06
CA ASP A 141 3.10 7.35 -0.01
C ASP A 141 2.61 6.30 -1.04
N LEU A 142 2.80 6.59 -2.32
CA LEU A 142 2.27 5.81 -3.47
C LEU A 142 3.38 5.36 -4.46
#